data_AF-A0A804HZE4-F1
#
_entry.id   AF-A0A804HZE4-F1
#
_cell.length_a   1.000
_cell.length_b   1.000
_cell.length_c   1.000
_cell.angle_alpha   90.00
_cell.angle_beta   90.00
_cell.angle_gamma   90.00
#
_symmetry.space_group_name_H-M   'P 1'
#
loop_
_entity.id
_entity.type
_entity.pdbx_description
1 polymer ?
#
loop_
_entity_poly.entity_id
_entity_poly.type
_entity_poly.pdbx_seq_one_letter_code
_entity_poly.pdbx_strand_id
1 'polypeptide(L)'
;MRQPLCLVSTCCNSSCFFRPKRREAAPLRQEQGGGTPGGVMERLATPLVAATAILALSAPVAYGQSISNGAALFQKACIGCHDMGGNLLQPGATLFMKDLQRNGVATEEGIYDITYYGKGRMPGFGERCTPRGQCTFGPRLQEDEIKLLAEFVKAQADRGWPKIESYGD
;
A
#
# COMPACT_ATOMS: atom_id res chain seq x y z
N MET A 1 58.55 -18.42 -37.43
CA MET A 1 57.33 -18.10 -38.22
C MET A 1 56.67 -16.89 -37.58
N ARG A 2 56.15 -15.99 -38.43
CA ARG A 2 55.61 -14.66 -38.09
C ARG A 2 54.16 -14.75 -37.54
N GLN A 3 53.76 -13.70 -36.82
CA GLN A 3 52.45 -13.45 -36.17
C GLN A 3 51.25 -13.48 -37.16
N PRO A 4 49.97 -13.35 -36.72
CA PRO A 4 49.41 -12.03 -36.37
C PRO A 4 48.40 -11.97 -35.20
N LEU A 5 48.24 -10.73 -34.71
CA LEU A 5 47.15 -10.18 -33.90
C LEU A 5 45.99 -9.72 -34.81
N CYS A 6 44.72 -9.84 -34.37
CA CYS A 6 43.54 -9.04 -34.77
C CYS A 6 42.51 -9.11 -33.62
N LEU A 7 42.23 -8.02 -32.90
CA LEU A 7 41.21 -6.96 -33.10
C LEU A 7 39.73 -7.36 -32.82
N VAL A 8 39.19 -6.68 -31.79
CA VAL A 8 37.80 -6.19 -31.55
C VAL A 8 36.62 -6.77 -32.35
N SER A 9 35.55 -7.10 -31.63
CA SER A 9 34.19 -6.95 -32.17
C SER A 9 33.13 -6.75 -31.09
N THR A 10 32.44 -5.62 -31.19
CA THR A 10 31.30 -5.17 -30.40
C THR A 10 30.04 -5.93 -30.83
N CYS A 11 29.25 -6.43 -29.88
CA CYS A 11 27.90 -6.92 -30.18
C CYS A 11 26.84 -6.02 -29.54
N CYS A 12 26.12 -5.29 -30.40
CA CYS A 12 24.84 -4.64 -30.14
C CYS A 12 23.84 -5.61 -29.52
N ASN A 13 22.98 -5.12 -28.62
CA ASN A 13 21.66 -5.72 -28.43
C ASN A 13 20.57 -4.65 -28.38
N SER A 14 19.69 -4.70 -29.37
CA SER A 14 18.45 -3.95 -29.47
C SER A 14 17.40 -4.52 -28.51
N SER A 15 16.60 -3.66 -27.86
CA SER A 15 15.28 -4.04 -27.33
C SER A 15 14.37 -2.82 -27.19
N CYS A 16 13.62 -2.58 -28.27
CA CYS A 16 12.19 -2.25 -28.34
C CYS A 16 11.55 -1.46 -27.17
N PHE A 17 11.29 -0.17 -27.41
CA PHE A 17 10.33 0.64 -26.65
C PHE A 17 8.89 0.36 -27.10
N PHE A 18 8.05 -0.17 -26.21
CA PHE A 18 6.59 -0.17 -26.38
C PHE A 18 5.99 1.05 -25.67
N ARG A 19 5.39 1.96 -26.45
CA ARG A 19 4.56 3.06 -25.95
C ARG A 19 3.10 2.60 -25.84
N PRO A 20 2.41 2.75 -24.69
CA PRO A 20 0.96 2.58 -24.65
C PRO A 20 0.23 3.82 -25.16
N LYS A 21 -0.78 3.56 -26.00
CA LYS A 21 -1.61 4.49 -26.77
C LYS A 21 -2.78 5.00 -25.93
N ARG A 22 -2.85 6.33 -25.76
CA ARG A 22 -3.97 7.09 -25.18
C ARG A 22 -5.26 6.80 -25.98
N ARG A 23 -6.36 6.47 -25.28
CA ARG A 23 -7.71 6.39 -25.86
C ARG A 23 -8.53 7.56 -25.33
N GLU A 24 -9.01 8.39 -26.26
CA GLU A 24 -10.04 9.41 -26.05
C GLU A 24 -11.41 8.75 -25.89
N ALA A 25 -12.22 9.27 -24.98
CA ALA A 25 -13.62 8.92 -24.79
C ALA A 25 -14.50 10.04 -25.34
N ALA A 26 -15.42 9.70 -26.24
CA ALA A 26 -16.47 10.58 -26.76
C ALA A 26 -17.68 10.61 -25.80
N PRO A 27 -18.46 11.71 -25.75
CA PRO A 27 -19.63 11.81 -24.88
C PRO A 27 -20.90 11.38 -25.63
N LEU A 28 -21.73 10.56 -24.99
CA LEU A 28 -23.10 10.33 -25.43
C LEU A 28 -24.05 11.16 -24.57
N ARG A 29 -24.85 11.99 -25.26
CA ARG A 29 -25.93 12.81 -24.70
C ARG A 29 -27.05 11.93 -24.15
N GLN A 30 -27.60 12.41 -23.04
CA GLN A 30 -28.83 11.96 -22.42
C GLN A 30 -30.00 12.72 -23.04
N GLU A 31 -31.05 12.01 -23.46
CA GLU A 31 -32.34 12.56 -23.87
C GLU A 31 -33.38 12.29 -22.78
N GLN A 32 -34.07 13.36 -22.36
CA GLN A 32 -35.19 13.35 -21.42
C GLN A 32 -36.48 13.70 -22.18
N GLY A 33 -37.55 12.95 -21.93
CA GLY A 33 -38.93 13.34 -22.22
C GLY A 33 -39.87 12.20 -21.78
N GLY A 34 -40.94 12.37 -21.00
CA GLY A 34 -41.72 13.56 -20.65
C GLY A 34 -43.04 13.58 -21.45
N GLY A 35 -44.17 13.17 -20.84
CA GLY A 35 -45.52 13.54 -21.30
C GLY A 35 -46.56 12.41 -21.44
N THR A 36 -47.60 12.47 -20.59
CA THR A 36 -48.89 11.73 -20.54
C THR A 36 -49.95 12.33 -21.50
N PRO A 37 -51.30 12.08 -21.45
CA PRO A 37 -52.15 11.05 -20.79
C PRO A 37 -53.27 10.46 -21.72
N GLY A 38 -54.08 9.51 -21.21
CA GLY A 38 -55.47 9.34 -21.67
C GLY A 38 -56.10 7.96 -21.46
N GLY A 39 -57.14 7.87 -20.63
CA GLY A 39 -58.13 6.78 -20.68
C GLY A 39 -58.48 6.14 -19.33
N VAL A 40 -59.69 6.38 -18.87
CA VAL A 40 -60.29 6.08 -17.56
C VAL A 40 -60.70 4.61 -17.37
N MET A 41 -60.58 4.08 -16.14
CA MET A 41 -61.66 3.32 -15.47
C MET A 41 -61.33 3.10 -13.99
N GLU A 42 -62.28 3.46 -13.14
CA GLU A 42 -62.30 3.27 -11.69
C GLU A 42 -62.02 1.82 -11.28
N ARG A 43 -61.19 1.62 -10.25
CA ARG A 43 -61.40 0.58 -9.22
C ARG A 43 -60.82 0.99 -7.87
N LEU A 44 -61.60 0.67 -6.84
CA LEU A 44 -61.42 0.92 -5.42
C LEU A 44 -60.04 0.52 -4.88
N ALA A 45 -59.55 1.37 -3.99
CA ALA A 45 -58.85 1.08 -2.74
C ALA A 45 -57.69 0.06 -2.79
N THR A 46 -56.48 0.59 -2.85
CA THR A 46 -55.30 0.01 -2.21
C THR A 46 -54.32 1.15 -1.88
N PRO A 47 -53.97 1.42 -0.61
CA PRO A 47 -52.82 2.25 -0.33
C PRO A 47 -51.60 1.38 -0.61
N LEU A 48 -51.07 1.45 -1.83
CA LEU A 48 -49.78 0.84 -2.13
C LEU A 48 -48.72 1.71 -1.43
N VAL A 49 -48.30 1.27 -0.25
CA VAL A 49 -47.21 1.85 0.52
C VAL A 49 -45.97 1.91 -0.37
N ALA A 50 -45.62 3.10 -0.85
CA ALA A 50 -44.39 3.35 -1.59
C ALA A 50 -43.21 3.29 -0.59
N ALA A 51 -42.73 2.09 -0.31
CA ALA A 51 -41.49 1.87 0.42
C ALA A 51 -40.31 2.21 -0.50
N THR A 52 -39.81 3.44 -0.42
CA THR A 52 -38.55 3.83 -1.08
C THR A 52 -37.40 3.11 -0.37
N ALA A 53 -36.85 2.07 -1.00
CA ALA A 53 -35.60 1.46 -0.56
C ALA A 53 -34.44 2.41 -0.86
N ILE A 54 -34.00 3.16 0.15
CA ILE A 54 -32.73 3.91 0.08
C ILE A 54 -31.62 2.86 0.18
N LEU A 55 -31.10 2.42 -0.97
CA LEU A 55 -29.92 1.57 -1.02
C LEU A 55 -28.70 2.43 -0.69
N ALA A 56 -28.30 2.45 0.58
CA ALA A 56 -27.05 3.05 1.01
C ALA A 56 -25.88 2.26 0.38
N LEU A 57 -25.26 2.81 -0.67
CA LEU A 57 -23.97 2.35 -1.18
C LEU A 57 -22.90 2.66 -0.12
N SER A 58 -22.70 1.74 0.83
CA SER A 58 -21.48 1.74 1.63
C SER A 58 -20.33 1.33 0.71
N ALA A 59 -19.53 2.30 0.26
CA ALA A 59 -18.29 1.98 -0.44
C ALA A 59 -17.42 1.08 0.47
N PRO A 60 -16.85 -0.01 -0.05
CA PRO A 60 -15.95 -0.83 0.75
C PRO A 60 -14.75 0.02 1.16
N VAL A 61 -14.53 0.14 2.46
CA VAL A 61 -13.31 0.75 3.01
C VAL A 61 -12.11 0.00 2.42
N ALA A 62 -11.22 0.72 1.74
CA ALA A 62 -10.08 0.20 0.97
C ALA A 62 -8.94 -0.43 1.83
N TYR A 63 -9.28 -0.98 3.00
CA TYR A 63 -8.37 -1.52 4.00
C TYR A 63 -7.53 -2.70 3.48
N GLY A 64 -8.07 -3.49 2.56
CA GLY A 64 -7.33 -4.61 1.94
C GLY A 64 -6.16 -4.15 1.07
N GLN A 65 -6.30 -3.02 0.37
CA GLN A 65 -5.25 -2.48 -0.47
C GLN A 65 -4.14 -1.83 0.35
N SER A 66 -4.47 -1.11 1.44
CA SER A 66 -3.47 -0.50 2.31
C SER A 66 -2.59 -1.55 2.99
N ILE A 67 -3.17 -2.64 3.52
CA ILE A 67 -2.41 -3.74 4.12
C ILE A 67 -1.50 -4.44 3.11
N SER A 68 -1.98 -4.72 1.89
CA SER A 68 -1.16 -5.34 0.83
C SER A 68 0.01 -4.43 0.41
N ASN A 69 -0.23 -3.12 0.30
CA ASN A 69 0.81 -2.16 -0.05
C ASN A 69 1.83 -2.01 1.09
N GLY A 70 1.37 -1.93 2.34
CA GLY A 70 2.21 -1.89 3.53
C GLY A 70 3.08 -3.15 3.66
N ALA A 71 2.53 -4.33 3.38
CA ALA A 71 3.30 -5.58 3.37
C ALA A 71 4.43 -5.57 2.34
N ALA A 72 4.15 -5.13 1.10
CA ALA A 72 5.15 -5.04 0.05
C ALA A 72 6.25 -4.01 0.36
N LEU A 73 5.88 -2.87 0.97
CA LEU A 73 6.85 -1.88 1.45
C LEU A 73 7.71 -2.46 2.59
N PHE A 74 7.09 -3.15 3.54
CA PHE A 74 7.78 -3.76 4.67
C PHE A 74 8.79 -4.82 4.23
N GLN A 75 8.42 -5.66 3.26
CA GLN A 75 9.31 -6.64 2.65
C GLN A 75 10.53 -6.00 1.97
N LYS A 76 10.37 -4.82 1.35
CA LYS A 76 11.47 -4.13 0.67
C LYS A 76 12.40 -3.38 1.62
N ALA A 77 11.86 -2.77 2.69
CA ALA A 77 12.60 -1.82 3.51
C ALA A 77 12.96 -2.33 4.92
N CYS A 78 12.17 -3.24 5.49
CA CYS A 78 12.20 -3.53 6.93
C CYS A 78 12.65 -4.96 7.26
N ILE A 79 12.36 -5.93 6.37
CA ILE A 79 12.55 -7.36 6.64
C ILE A 79 13.99 -7.74 6.99
N GLY A 80 14.99 -7.01 6.46
CA GLY A 80 16.39 -7.29 6.75
C GLY A 80 16.77 -7.19 8.23
N CYS A 81 16.00 -6.43 9.03
CA CYS A 81 16.18 -6.36 10.48
C CYS A 81 14.97 -6.88 11.26
N HIS A 82 13.76 -6.78 10.70
CA HIS A 82 12.49 -7.06 11.37
C HIS A 82 11.72 -8.23 10.76
N ASP A 83 12.44 -9.25 10.30
CA ASP A 83 11.82 -10.46 9.78
C ASP A 83 10.85 -11.09 10.79
N MET A 84 9.67 -11.46 10.32
CA MET A 84 8.56 -12.00 11.11
C MET A 84 8.23 -11.19 12.39
N GLY A 85 8.47 -9.88 12.38
CA GLY A 85 8.25 -9.00 13.53
C GLY A 85 9.37 -9.02 14.58
N GLY A 86 10.47 -9.72 14.32
CA GLY A 86 11.64 -9.78 15.20
C GLY A 86 12.46 -8.49 15.22
N ASN A 87 13.66 -8.56 15.80
CA ASN A 87 14.70 -7.55 15.67
C ASN A 87 16.08 -8.22 15.74
N LEU A 88 16.77 -8.27 14.61
CA LEU A 88 18.08 -8.91 14.48
C LEU A 88 19.18 -8.15 15.24
N LEU A 89 19.05 -6.83 15.39
CA LEU A 89 20.11 -5.97 15.95
C LEU A 89 20.01 -5.76 17.46
N GLN A 90 18.79 -5.78 18.01
CA GLN A 90 18.54 -5.45 19.41
C GLN A 90 17.43 -6.33 20.01
N PRO A 91 17.80 -7.32 20.84
CA PRO A 91 16.82 -8.08 21.63
C PRO A 91 15.96 -7.16 22.49
N GLY A 92 14.66 -7.46 22.58
CA GLY A 92 13.71 -6.66 23.36
C GLY A 92 13.24 -5.35 22.70
N ALA A 93 13.61 -5.10 21.44
CA ALA A 93 13.04 -4.06 20.59
C ALA A 93 12.40 -4.67 19.33
N THR A 94 11.68 -5.78 19.50
CA THR A 94 10.93 -6.41 18.41
C THR A 94 9.67 -5.61 18.08
N LEU A 95 9.02 -5.94 16.96
CA LEU A 95 7.74 -5.37 16.54
C LEU A 95 6.54 -6.13 17.15
N PHE A 96 6.76 -7.01 18.14
CA PHE A 96 5.67 -7.63 18.89
C PHE A 96 5.08 -6.64 19.90
N MET A 97 3.77 -6.75 20.13
CA MET A 97 3.02 -5.79 20.97
C MET A 97 3.61 -5.62 22.38
N LYS A 98 4.11 -6.70 22.99
CA LYS A 98 4.78 -6.67 24.30
C LYS A 98 6.00 -5.73 24.32
N ASP A 99 6.81 -5.77 23.26
CA ASP A 99 8.02 -4.96 23.16
C ASP A 99 7.67 -3.51 22.78
N LEU A 100 6.72 -3.31 21.87
CA LEU A 100 6.24 -1.98 21.51
C LEU A 100 5.68 -1.23 22.72
N GLN A 101 4.85 -1.90 23.55
CA GLN A 101 4.30 -1.34 24.78
C GLN A 101 5.40 -1.03 25.80
N ARG A 102 6.32 -1.97 26.04
CA ARG A 102 7.44 -1.77 26.96
C ARG A 102 8.33 -0.59 26.55
N ASN A 103 8.46 -0.35 25.25
CA ASN A 103 9.26 0.75 24.70
C ASN A 103 8.46 2.05 24.46
N GLY A 104 7.17 2.08 24.83
CA GLY A 104 6.32 3.27 24.72
C GLY A 104 5.93 3.67 23.30
N VAL A 105 5.95 2.73 22.34
CA VAL A 105 5.73 2.99 20.90
C VAL A 105 4.71 2.03 20.28
N ALA A 106 3.72 1.63 21.07
CA ALA A 106 2.64 0.74 20.64
C ALA A 106 1.54 1.43 19.82
N THR A 107 1.57 2.75 19.67
CA THR A 107 0.63 3.50 18.84
C THR A 107 1.13 3.60 17.40
N GLU A 108 0.23 3.82 16.45
CA GLU A 108 0.60 4.04 15.05
C GLU A 108 1.52 5.25 14.91
N GLU A 109 1.26 6.33 15.66
CA GLU A 109 2.08 7.53 15.67
C GLU A 109 3.49 7.24 16.22
N GLY A 110 3.61 6.42 17.27
CA GLY A 110 4.92 6.04 17.81
C GLY A 110 5.74 5.21 16.83
N ILE A 111 5.08 4.32 16.08
CA ILE A 111 5.72 3.53 15.03
C ILE A 111 6.12 4.43 13.85
N TYR A 112 5.24 5.36 13.46
CA TYR A 112 5.51 6.37 12.44
C TYR A 112 6.75 7.19 12.80
N ASP A 113 6.81 7.74 14.01
CA ASP A 113 7.90 8.60 14.46
C ASP A 113 9.25 7.85 14.46
N ILE A 114 9.29 6.62 14.97
CA ILE A 114 10.52 5.80 14.92
C ILE A 114 10.91 5.49 13.48
N THR A 115 9.96 5.19 12.61
CA THR A 115 10.24 4.89 11.20
C THR A 115 10.73 6.13 10.47
N TYR A 116 10.17 7.30 10.78
CA TYR A 116 10.54 8.58 10.17
C TYR A 116 11.92 9.04 10.61
N TYR A 117 12.15 9.14 11.93
CA TYR A 117 13.34 9.75 12.50
C TYR A 117 14.45 8.75 12.83
N GLY A 118 14.13 7.46 12.94
CA GLY A 118 15.04 6.44 13.43
C GLY A 118 15.15 6.44 14.96
N LYS A 119 15.73 5.37 15.51
CA LYS A 119 15.98 5.26 16.96
C LYS A 119 17.16 4.33 17.21
N GLY A 120 18.20 4.85 17.87
CA GLY A 120 19.40 4.08 18.18
C GLY A 120 20.09 3.58 16.91
N ARG A 121 20.12 2.25 16.72
CA ARG A 121 20.74 1.60 15.54
C ARG A 121 19.81 1.50 14.33
N MET A 122 18.52 1.75 14.51
CA MET A 122 17.55 1.74 13.41
C MET A 122 17.62 3.09 12.67
N PRO A 123 17.92 3.11 11.36
CA PRO A 123 17.97 4.35 10.60
C PRO A 123 16.57 4.93 10.39
N GLY A 124 16.46 6.26 10.34
CA GLY A 124 15.22 6.95 9.93
C GLY A 124 15.04 6.99 8.42
N PHE A 125 13.81 6.82 7.95
CA PHE A 125 13.45 6.74 6.53
C PHE A 125 12.77 7.99 5.97
N GLY A 126 12.33 8.91 6.83
CA GLY A 126 11.61 10.11 6.41
C GLY A 126 12.46 11.05 5.56
N GLU A 127 11.83 11.76 4.62
CA GLU A 127 12.52 12.71 3.72
C GLU A 127 13.30 13.78 4.51
N ARG A 128 12.75 14.26 5.62
CA ARG A 128 13.37 15.29 6.47
C ARG A 128 14.15 14.73 7.67
N CYS A 129 14.41 13.42 7.71
CA CYS A 129 15.28 12.85 8.75
C CYS A 129 16.69 13.48 8.68
N THR A 130 17.17 13.92 9.84
CA THR A 130 18.46 14.61 10.04
C THR A 130 18.99 14.35 11.46
N PRO A 131 20.32 14.38 11.70
CA PRO A 131 21.44 14.42 10.74
C PRO A 131 21.55 13.19 9.84
N ARG A 132 22.25 13.31 8.71
CA ARG A 132 22.35 12.25 7.69
C ARG A 132 22.83 10.89 8.26
N GLY A 133 23.69 10.90 9.27
CA GLY A 133 24.22 9.68 9.89
C GLY A 133 23.19 8.84 10.66
N GLN A 134 22.06 9.42 11.09
CA GLN A 134 20.99 8.66 11.77
C GLN A 134 19.95 8.09 10.79
N CYS A 135 20.05 8.46 9.51
CA CYS A 135 19.04 8.15 8.53
C CYS A 135 19.52 7.10 7.54
N THR A 136 18.59 6.50 6.81
CA THR A 136 18.91 5.51 5.80
C THR A 136 19.82 6.11 4.73
N PHE A 137 20.78 5.29 4.28
CA PHE A 137 21.65 5.66 3.17
C PHE A 137 20.98 5.52 1.81
N GLY A 138 19.96 4.65 1.73
CA GLY A 138 19.15 4.45 0.54
C GLY A 138 18.12 5.56 0.29
N PRO A 139 17.18 5.32 -0.65
CA PRO A 139 16.07 6.24 -0.90
C PRO A 139 15.26 6.50 0.38
N ARG A 140 14.83 7.75 0.55
CA ARG A 140 13.86 8.12 1.60
C ARG A 140 12.46 7.71 1.18
N LEU A 141 11.61 7.49 2.16
CA LEU A 141 10.19 7.17 1.97
C LEU A 141 9.35 8.43 2.13
N GLN A 142 8.27 8.50 1.36
CA GLN A 142 7.25 9.54 1.50
C GLN A 142 6.48 9.38 2.82
N GLU A 143 5.89 10.47 3.33
CA GLU A 143 5.10 10.44 4.57
C GLU A 143 3.94 9.43 4.49
N ASP A 144 3.26 9.36 3.34
CA ASP A 144 2.18 8.40 3.11
C ASP A 144 2.66 6.93 3.14
N GLU A 145 3.86 6.65 2.63
CA GLU A 145 4.45 5.30 2.68
C GLU A 145 4.81 4.90 4.11
N ILE A 146 5.33 5.84 4.90
CA ILE A 146 5.66 5.61 6.31
C ILE A 146 4.38 5.40 7.13
N LYS A 147 3.31 6.12 6.81
CA LYS A 147 2.00 5.90 7.45
C LYS A 147 1.45 4.52 7.15
N LEU A 148 1.50 4.08 5.88
CA LEU A 148 1.11 2.72 5.49
C LEU A 148 1.94 1.65 6.21
N LEU A 149 3.24 1.88 6.39
CA LEU A 149 4.10 0.98 7.18
C LEU A 149 3.70 0.95 8.65
N ALA A 150 3.39 2.09 9.25
CA ALA A 150 2.97 2.17 10.65
C ALA A 150 1.65 1.44 10.89
N GLU A 151 0.65 1.66 10.03
CA GLU A 151 -0.63 0.94 10.04
C GLU A 151 -0.42 -0.58 9.88
N PHE A 152 0.44 -0.98 8.94
CA PHE A 152 0.77 -2.39 8.71
C PHE A 152 1.44 -3.04 9.95
N VAL A 153 2.48 -2.41 10.50
CA VAL A 153 3.18 -2.93 11.68
C VAL A 153 2.25 -3.02 12.87
N LYS A 154 1.41 -2.00 13.10
CA LYS A 154 0.41 -2.03 14.18
C LYS A 154 -0.56 -3.19 14.01
N ALA A 155 -1.14 -3.35 12.82
CA ALA A 155 -2.06 -4.43 12.53
C ALA A 155 -1.42 -5.82 12.68
N GLN A 156 -0.16 -5.98 12.29
CA GLN A 156 0.57 -7.24 12.46
C GLN A 156 0.89 -7.53 13.92
N ALA A 157 1.28 -6.51 14.68
CA ALA A 157 1.58 -6.65 16.10
C ALA A 157 0.33 -7.01 16.92
N ASP A 158 -0.83 -6.45 16.57
CA ASP A 158 -2.13 -6.81 17.17
C ASP A 158 -2.53 -8.27 16.90
N ARG A 159 -2.14 -8.79 15.74
CA ARG A 159 -2.36 -10.19 15.34
C ARG A 159 -1.25 -11.14 15.81
N GLY A 160 -0.25 -10.62 16.51
CA GLY A 160 0.88 -11.42 17.00
C GLY A 160 1.78 -11.98 15.90
N TRP A 161 1.91 -11.28 14.77
CA TRP A 161 2.74 -11.68 13.62
C TRP A 161 2.48 -13.12 13.15
N PRO A 162 1.30 -13.41 12.57
CA PRO A 162 0.99 -14.74 12.09
C PRO A 162 1.99 -15.18 11.02
N LYS A 163 2.43 -16.44 11.09
CA LYS A 163 3.23 -17.03 10.00
C LYS A 163 2.36 -17.06 8.76
N ILE A 164 2.81 -16.40 7.70
CA ILE A 164 2.24 -16.62 6.37
C ILE A 164 2.75 -18.01 5.99
N GLU A 165 1.89 -19.03 6.01
CA GLU A 165 2.26 -20.34 5.52
C GLU A 165 2.74 -20.17 4.08
N SER A 166 4.03 -20.44 3.86
CA SER A 166 4.63 -20.42 2.53
C SER A 166 3.91 -21.48 1.71
N TYR A 167 3.10 -21.07 0.74
CA TYR A 167 2.47 -21.99 -0.18
C TYR A 167 3.57 -22.62 -1.07
N GLY A 168 3.96 -23.86 -0.75
CA GLY A 168 4.70 -24.74 -1.67
C GLY A 168 6.03 -25.27 -1.13
N ASP A 169 5.96 -26.44 -0.49
CA ASP A 169 6.92 -27.52 -0.72
C ASP A 169 6.54 -28.27 -2.01
#